data_AF-A0A4U9VAM0-F1
#
_entry.id   AF-A0A4U9VAM0-F1
#
_cell.length_a   1.000
_cell.length_b   1.000
_cell.length_c   1.000
_cell.angle_alpha   90.00
_cell.angle_beta   90.00
_cell.angle_gamma   90.00
#
_symmetry.space_group_name_H-M   'P 1'
#
loop_
_entity.id
_entity.type
_entity.pdbx_description
1 polymer ?
#
loop_
_entity_poly.entity_id
_entity_poly.type
_entity_poly.pdbx_seq_one_letter_code
_entity_poly.pdbx_strand_id
1 'polypeptide(L)'
;MTSSGGYKMPEKVYRIVEVPDFPKTLQFMSQGSLLSVNGDKQISVAARNVPGLRLDIKRVIPSQLQHIVSFKSSEYSSAQFNQLNDEYFTEHFKYQTVINNDQPGEVSYKGIDLSRYLSTSTDSHRGVFLLTLSEWQPEKKKTQAAEDEGYQGEQEGDDSPSVGDSRFVVVTDLGIIAKRSQDKTRDVFVQSIHSGAPVGNAKVSVIAKNGVTLLSQVTDANGHVRFPSLDVYTNERQPVMFLVEKEGDVSFLPTTRYNDRGLDFSRFDIEGEETPSIHAL
;
A
#
# COMPACT_ATOMS: atom_id res chain seq x y z
N MET A 1 -50.48 -26.01 -5.13
CA MET A 1 -49.46 -27.08 -4.99
C MET A 1 -50.15 -28.36 -4.53
N THR A 2 -49.64 -29.51 -4.96
CA THR A 2 -50.09 -30.84 -4.51
C THR A 2 -48.90 -31.52 -3.86
N SER A 3 -49.06 -32.06 -2.65
CA SER A 3 -47.98 -32.80 -2.00
C SER A 3 -47.76 -34.16 -2.67
N SER A 4 -46.62 -34.79 -2.38
CA SER A 4 -46.32 -36.17 -2.80
C SER A 4 -47.38 -37.18 -2.34
N GLY A 5 -48.13 -36.88 -1.27
CA GLY A 5 -49.26 -37.68 -0.77
C GLY A 5 -50.62 -37.35 -1.39
N GLY A 6 -50.70 -36.48 -2.41
CA GLY A 6 -51.95 -36.18 -3.13
C GLY A 6 -52.83 -35.09 -2.52
N TYR A 7 -52.44 -34.50 -1.38
CA TYR A 7 -53.16 -33.39 -0.77
C TYR A 7 -52.94 -32.09 -1.53
N LYS A 8 -54.04 -31.38 -1.83
CA LYS A 8 -54.01 -30.09 -2.53
C LYS A 8 -54.24 -28.95 -1.54
N MET A 9 -53.58 -27.82 -1.76
CA MET A 9 -53.93 -26.59 -1.03
C MET A 9 -55.40 -26.21 -1.29
N PRO A 10 -56.18 -25.89 -0.25
CA PRO A 10 -57.60 -25.58 -0.38
C PRO A 10 -57.86 -24.20 -1.01
N GLU A 11 -56.95 -23.25 -0.81
CA GLU A 11 -57.04 -21.88 -1.34
C GLU A 11 -55.71 -21.42 -1.94
N LYS A 12 -55.76 -20.41 -2.81
CA LYS A 12 -54.55 -19.82 -3.39
C LYS A 12 -53.84 -18.98 -2.33
N VAL A 13 -52.59 -19.33 -2.02
CA VAL A 13 -51.73 -18.54 -1.13
C VAL A 13 -50.78 -17.70 -1.99
N TYR A 14 -50.76 -16.40 -1.74
CA TYR A 14 -49.78 -15.48 -2.33
C TYR A 14 -48.83 -15.01 -1.24
N ARG A 15 -47.52 -15.04 -1.54
CA ARG A 15 -46.49 -14.45 -0.68
C ARG A 15 -45.69 -13.49 -1.52
N ILE A 16 -45.61 -12.24 -1.07
CA ILE A 16 -44.69 -11.26 -1.63
C ILE A 16 -43.33 -11.60 -1.02
N VAL A 17 -42.34 -11.81 -1.89
CA VAL A 17 -40.95 -12.03 -1.50
C VAL A 17 -40.15 -10.91 -2.13
N GLU A 18 -39.49 -10.11 -1.29
CA GLU A 18 -38.54 -9.12 -1.74
C GLU A 18 -37.23 -9.83 -2.09
N VAL A 19 -36.76 -9.63 -3.33
CA VAL A 19 -35.47 -10.17 -3.78
C VAL A 19 -34.42 -9.10 -3.46
N PRO A 20 -33.42 -9.39 -2.62
CA PRO A 20 -32.39 -8.41 -2.32
C PRO A 20 -31.54 -8.13 -3.57
N ASP A 21 -31.02 -6.91 -3.65
CA ASP A 21 -30.03 -6.57 -4.65
C ASP A 21 -28.76 -7.44 -4.49
N PHE A 22 -28.06 -7.65 -5.60
CA PHE A 22 -26.76 -8.31 -5.54
C PHE A 22 -25.78 -7.50 -4.69
N PRO A 23 -24.91 -8.14 -3.90
CA PRO A 23 -23.92 -7.40 -3.12
C PRO A 23 -22.96 -6.67 -4.04
N LYS A 24 -22.67 -5.42 -3.70
CA LYS A 24 -21.62 -4.63 -4.36
C LYS A 24 -20.26 -5.07 -3.83
N THR A 25 -19.27 -5.15 -4.72
CA THR A 25 -17.88 -5.46 -4.32
C THR A 25 -16.93 -4.70 -5.22
N LEU A 26 -15.90 -4.11 -4.63
CA LEU A 26 -14.84 -3.42 -5.34
C LEU A 26 -13.56 -3.54 -4.52
N GLN A 27 -12.60 -4.35 -4.99
CA GLN A 27 -11.41 -4.69 -4.20
C GLN A 27 -10.19 -4.98 -5.07
N PHE A 28 -9.00 -4.81 -4.50
CA PHE A 28 -7.75 -5.26 -5.12
C PHE A 28 -7.60 -6.77 -4.98
N MET A 29 -7.14 -7.45 -6.03
CA MET A 29 -6.98 -8.91 -5.99
C MET A 29 -5.72 -9.39 -5.26
N SER A 30 -4.75 -8.51 -5.02
CA SER A 30 -3.51 -8.85 -4.33
C SER A 30 -3.26 -7.93 -3.15
N GLN A 31 -2.81 -8.53 -2.05
CA GLN A 31 -2.55 -7.85 -0.76
C GLN A 31 -1.08 -7.41 -0.61
N GLY A 32 -0.17 -7.88 -1.47
CA GLY A 32 1.27 -7.58 -1.35
C GLY A 32 1.59 -6.11 -1.63
N SER A 33 2.59 -5.55 -0.96
CA SER A 33 2.98 -4.14 -1.14
C SER A 33 4.06 -3.91 -2.19
N LEU A 34 4.63 -4.96 -2.79
CA LEU A 34 5.71 -4.84 -3.79
C LEU A 34 5.20 -5.20 -5.18
N LEU A 35 5.47 -4.34 -6.16
CA LEU A 35 5.26 -4.61 -7.57
C LEU A 35 6.61 -4.54 -8.29
N SER A 36 7.00 -5.64 -8.95
CA SER A 36 8.27 -5.69 -9.66
C SER A 36 8.27 -4.73 -10.86
N VAL A 37 9.38 -4.04 -11.07
CA VAL A 37 9.56 -3.10 -12.18
C VAL A 37 9.60 -3.81 -13.54
N ASN A 38 10.09 -5.05 -13.56
CA ASN A 38 10.29 -5.84 -14.78
C ASN A 38 9.08 -6.73 -15.14
N GLY A 39 8.03 -6.74 -14.31
CA GLY A 39 6.78 -7.45 -14.57
C GLY A 39 5.70 -6.57 -15.18
N ASP A 40 4.49 -7.14 -15.34
CA ASP A 40 3.31 -6.36 -15.70
C ASP A 40 3.02 -5.37 -14.57
N LYS A 41 3.23 -4.07 -14.83
CA LYS A 41 3.01 -2.95 -13.90
C LYS A 41 1.52 -2.67 -13.67
N GLN A 42 0.72 -3.73 -13.66
CA GLN A 42 -0.71 -3.69 -13.58
C GLN A 42 -1.19 -4.09 -12.20
N ILE A 43 -2.26 -3.45 -11.78
CA ILE A 43 -3.01 -3.84 -10.59
C ILE A 43 -4.36 -4.38 -11.04
N SER A 44 -4.64 -5.59 -10.57
CA SER A 44 -5.90 -6.28 -10.83
C SER A 44 -6.93 -5.87 -9.79
N VAL A 45 -8.07 -5.39 -10.28
CA VAL A 45 -9.25 -5.05 -9.49
C VAL A 45 -10.37 -6.02 -9.81
N ALA A 46 -11.08 -6.46 -8.78
CA ALA A 46 -12.31 -7.22 -8.88
C ALA A 46 -13.50 -6.31 -8.55
N ALA A 47 -14.49 -6.27 -9.45
CA ALA A 47 -15.67 -5.42 -9.34
C ALA A 47 -16.94 -6.24 -9.58
N ARG A 48 -17.97 -6.06 -8.75
CA ARG A 48 -19.28 -6.70 -8.86
C ARG A 48 -20.38 -5.73 -8.47
N ASN A 49 -21.45 -5.71 -9.27
CA ASN A 49 -22.63 -4.86 -9.05
C ASN A 49 -22.33 -3.36 -8.82
N VAL A 50 -21.29 -2.84 -9.49
CA VAL A 50 -20.93 -1.41 -9.47
C VAL A 50 -20.96 -0.83 -10.88
N PRO A 51 -21.48 0.40 -11.07
CA PRO A 51 -21.61 1.01 -12.40
C PRO A 51 -20.27 1.45 -13.00
N GLY A 52 -19.29 1.72 -12.15
CA GLY A 52 -17.96 2.17 -12.54
C GLY A 52 -17.04 2.20 -11.33
N LEU A 53 -15.75 2.35 -11.59
CA LEU A 53 -14.75 2.53 -10.55
C LEU A 53 -13.97 3.83 -10.76
N ARG A 54 -13.58 4.43 -9.64
CA ARG A 54 -12.57 5.49 -9.54
C ARG A 54 -11.39 4.92 -8.76
N LEU A 55 -10.21 5.05 -9.33
CA LEU A 55 -8.94 4.79 -8.67
C LEU A 55 -8.22 6.13 -8.48
N ASP A 56 -8.08 6.54 -7.22
CA ASP A 56 -7.21 7.63 -6.80
C ASP A 56 -5.80 7.07 -6.61
N ILE A 57 -4.85 7.63 -7.35
CA ILE A 57 -3.45 7.19 -7.40
C ILE A 57 -2.63 8.34 -6.85
N LYS A 58 -2.06 8.17 -5.65
CA LYS A 58 -1.24 9.19 -5.02
C LYS A 58 0.21 8.71 -4.98
N ARG A 59 1.09 9.36 -5.72
CA ARG A 59 2.53 9.05 -5.76
C ARG A 59 3.24 9.85 -4.68
N VAL A 60 4.00 9.20 -3.83
CA VAL A 60 4.70 9.87 -2.72
C VAL A 60 5.98 10.52 -3.23
N ILE A 61 6.22 11.76 -2.81
CA ILE A 61 7.44 12.49 -3.09
C ILE A 61 8.60 11.81 -2.36
N PRO A 62 9.69 11.40 -3.04
CA PRO A 62 10.76 10.62 -2.43
C PRO A 62 11.40 11.25 -1.17
N SER A 63 11.60 12.56 -1.17
CA SER A 63 12.16 13.31 -0.02
C SER A 63 11.21 13.41 1.18
N GLN A 64 9.98 12.93 1.05
CA GLN A 64 8.94 12.96 2.07
C GLN A 64 8.51 11.57 2.56
N LEU A 65 9.19 10.50 2.12
CA LEU A 65 8.87 9.11 2.48
C LEU A 65 8.87 8.85 4.00
N GLN A 66 9.61 9.62 4.78
CA GLN A 66 9.61 9.52 6.25
C GLN A 66 8.22 9.73 6.85
N HIS A 67 7.36 10.52 6.21
CA HIS A 67 5.99 10.74 6.67
C HIS A 67 5.15 9.48 6.57
N ILE A 68 5.40 8.65 5.56
CA ILE A 68 4.77 7.32 5.47
C ILE A 68 5.13 6.48 6.69
N VAL A 69 6.41 6.41 7.02
CA VAL A 69 6.86 5.56 8.12
C VAL A 69 6.40 6.08 9.48
N SER A 70 6.21 7.39 9.62
CA SER A 70 5.91 8.05 10.90
C SER A 70 4.42 8.18 11.19
N PHE A 71 3.56 8.32 10.17
CA PHE A 71 2.15 8.69 10.34
C PHE A 71 1.14 7.67 9.79
N LYS A 72 1.63 6.60 9.17
CA LYS A 72 0.76 5.54 8.69
C LYS A 72 0.06 4.84 9.85
N SER A 73 -1.18 4.43 9.63
CA SER A 73 -1.93 3.61 10.59
C SER A 73 -1.21 2.29 10.88
N SER A 74 -1.60 1.62 11.97
CA SER A 74 -1.07 0.30 12.37
C SER A 74 -1.23 -0.77 11.29
N GLU A 75 -2.16 -0.60 10.36
CA GLU A 75 -2.35 -1.48 9.22
C GLU A 75 -1.47 -1.03 8.04
N TYR A 76 -0.40 -1.77 7.75
CA TYR A 76 0.57 -1.39 6.72
C TYR A 76 0.03 -1.49 5.27
N SER A 77 -1.06 -2.21 5.02
CA SER A 77 -1.71 -2.23 3.70
C SER A 77 -2.51 -0.96 3.39
N SER A 78 -3.04 -0.26 4.42
CA SER A 78 -3.94 0.89 4.25
C SER A 78 -3.26 2.12 3.61
N ALA A 79 -3.99 2.85 2.76
CA ALA A 79 -3.54 4.14 2.22
C ALA A 79 -3.77 5.34 3.17
N GLN A 80 -4.37 5.11 4.35
CA GLN A 80 -4.83 6.18 5.24
C GLN A 80 -3.77 6.63 6.26
N PHE A 81 -3.87 7.91 6.64
CA PHE A 81 -3.00 8.57 7.61
C PHE A 81 -3.85 9.23 8.71
N ASN A 82 -3.48 9.00 9.97
CA ASN A 82 -4.31 9.44 11.10
C ASN A 82 -4.03 10.89 11.54
N GLN A 83 -2.86 11.44 11.19
CA GLN A 83 -2.34 12.69 11.76
C GLN A 83 -1.87 13.72 10.73
N LEU A 84 -1.48 13.27 9.54
CA LEU A 84 -1.01 14.14 8.45
C LEU A 84 -1.73 13.75 7.17
N ASN A 85 -2.38 14.72 6.52
CA ASN A 85 -3.01 14.48 5.22
C ASN A 85 -1.91 14.15 4.19
N ASP A 86 -2.17 13.14 3.36
CA ASP A 86 -1.26 12.71 2.30
C ASP A 86 -1.04 13.77 1.20
N GLU A 87 -1.93 14.75 1.07
CA GLU A 87 -1.81 15.87 0.12
C GLU A 87 -0.53 16.71 0.32
N TYR A 88 0.03 16.72 1.54
CA TYR A 88 1.27 17.46 1.83
C TYR A 88 2.52 16.82 1.22
N PHE A 89 2.46 15.54 0.83
CA PHE A 89 3.64 14.77 0.42
C PHE A 89 3.40 13.86 -0.78
N THR A 90 2.30 14.06 -1.52
CA THR A 90 1.96 13.25 -2.69
C THR A 90 1.57 14.07 -3.91
N GLU A 91 1.77 13.49 -5.08
CA GLU A 91 1.16 13.93 -6.34
C GLU A 91 -0.06 13.06 -6.61
N HIS A 92 -1.18 13.69 -6.99
CA HIS A 92 -2.47 13.00 -7.13
C HIS A 92 -2.89 12.86 -8.59
N PHE A 93 -3.22 11.62 -8.98
CA PHE A 93 -3.78 11.27 -10.27
C PHE A 93 -5.11 10.54 -10.08
N LYS A 94 -6.00 10.67 -11.07
CA LYS A 94 -7.31 10.01 -11.06
C LYS A 94 -7.46 9.13 -12.30
N TYR A 95 -7.95 7.91 -12.10
CA TYR A 95 -8.35 6.99 -13.16
C TYR A 95 -9.81 6.59 -12.97
N GLN A 96 -10.60 6.62 -14.04
CA GLN A 96 -12.01 6.27 -14.00
C GLN A 96 -12.36 5.39 -15.20
N THR A 97 -13.14 4.33 -14.95
CA THR A 97 -13.66 3.48 -16.02
C THR A 97 -15.04 2.96 -15.63
N VAL A 98 -15.89 2.79 -16.64
CA VAL A 98 -17.14 2.04 -16.49
C VAL A 98 -16.83 0.55 -16.28
N ILE A 99 -17.72 -0.14 -15.55
CA ILE A 99 -17.67 -1.58 -15.36
C ILE A 99 -18.92 -2.16 -16.02
N ASN A 100 -18.74 -3.24 -16.79
CA ASN A 100 -19.89 -3.94 -17.34
C ASN A 100 -20.66 -4.60 -16.18
N ASN A 101 -21.91 -4.20 -16.00
CA ASN A 101 -22.80 -4.74 -14.98
C ASN A 101 -24.04 -5.44 -15.58
N ASP A 102 -23.97 -5.93 -16.82
CA ASP A 102 -25.05 -6.67 -17.49
C ASP A 102 -25.43 -7.94 -16.70
N GLN A 103 -24.48 -8.53 -15.98
CA GLN A 103 -24.68 -9.66 -15.07
C GLN A 103 -24.24 -9.31 -13.64
N PRO A 104 -25.11 -8.71 -12.81
CA PRO A 104 -24.78 -8.29 -11.43
C PRO A 104 -24.35 -9.44 -10.50
N GLY A 105 -24.64 -10.68 -10.89
CA GLY A 105 -24.19 -11.89 -10.21
C GLY A 105 -22.71 -12.22 -10.39
N GLU A 106 -22.08 -11.72 -11.46
CA GLU A 106 -20.71 -12.10 -11.85
C GLU A 106 -19.68 -11.05 -11.44
N VAL A 107 -18.45 -11.50 -11.19
CA VAL A 107 -17.31 -10.64 -10.87
C VAL A 107 -16.57 -10.29 -12.15
N SER A 108 -16.44 -8.99 -12.42
CA SER A 108 -15.62 -8.44 -13.49
C SER A 108 -14.21 -8.15 -12.99
N TYR A 109 -13.21 -8.47 -13.82
CA TYR A 109 -11.81 -8.19 -13.52
C TYR A 109 -11.25 -7.10 -14.44
N LYS A 110 -10.49 -6.17 -13.86
CA LYS A 110 -9.85 -5.09 -14.61
C LYS A 110 -8.39 -4.95 -14.21
N GLY A 111 -7.48 -5.10 -15.18
CA GLY A 111 -6.09 -4.71 -15.03
C GLY A 111 -5.93 -3.21 -15.30
N ILE A 112 -5.35 -2.49 -14.33
CA ILE A 112 -5.06 -1.06 -14.44
C ILE A 112 -3.55 -0.89 -14.50
N ASP A 113 -3.05 -0.34 -15.60
CA ASP A 113 -1.62 -0.11 -15.83
C ASP A 113 -1.14 1.15 -15.10
N LEU A 114 -0.26 0.96 -14.12
CA LEU A 114 0.35 2.04 -13.36
C LEU A 114 1.52 2.70 -14.07
N SER A 115 2.02 2.13 -15.18
CA SER A 115 3.23 2.63 -15.86
C SER A 115 3.14 4.10 -16.25
N ARG A 116 1.91 4.56 -16.56
CA ARG A 116 1.58 5.94 -16.95
C ARG A 116 1.68 6.95 -15.81
N TYR A 117 1.70 6.47 -14.57
CA TYR A 117 1.77 7.28 -13.34
C TYR A 117 3.14 7.16 -12.66
N LEU A 118 4.06 6.39 -13.24
CA LEU A 118 5.48 6.44 -12.90
C LEU A 118 6.05 7.80 -13.28
N SER A 119 7.15 8.22 -12.64
CA SER A 119 7.70 9.56 -12.89
C SER A 119 8.14 9.72 -14.35
N THR A 120 7.93 10.94 -14.84
CA THR A 120 8.20 11.36 -16.22
C THR A 120 9.66 11.72 -16.45
N SER A 121 10.49 11.73 -15.39
CA SER A 121 11.93 11.87 -15.54
C SER A 121 12.53 10.54 -16.00
N THR A 122 13.43 10.62 -16.99
CA THR A 122 14.17 9.46 -17.52
C THR A 122 14.97 8.71 -16.44
N ASP A 123 15.17 9.36 -15.29
CA ASP A 123 15.93 8.84 -14.16
C ASP A 123 15.05 8.44 -12.98
N SER A 124 13.71 8.29 -13.11
CA SER A 124 12.87 7.87 -11.96
C SER A 124 11.62 7.08 -12.39
N HIS A 125 11.83 5.90 -12.96
CA HIS A 125 10.75 5.01 -13.40
C HIS A 125 10.07 4.22 -12.25
N ARG A 126 10.30 4.61 -10.99
CA ARG A 126 10.08 3.80 -9.78
C ARG A 126 9.59 4.71 -8.66
N GLY A 127 8.78 4.19 -7.74
CA GLY A 127 8.10 5.05 -6.77
C GLY A 127 7.14 4.33 -5.83
N VAL A 128 6.67 5.09 -4.85
CA VAL A 128 5.77 4.64 -3.80
C VAL A 128 4.38 5.22 -4.05
N PHE A 129 3.36 4.39 -4.01
CA PHE A 129 1.99 4.72 -4.36
C PHE A 129 1.03 4.37 -3.23
N LEU A 130 0.10 5.28 -2.99
CA LEU A 130 -1.10 5.07 -2.19
C LEU A 130 -2.27 5.00 -3.17
N LEU A 131 -3.01 3.91 -3.12
CA LEU A 131 -4.09 3.62 -4.04
C LEU A 131 -5.39 3.53 -3.25
N THR A 132 -6.40 4.27 -3.69
CA THR A 132 -7.74 4.20 -3.11
C THR A 132 -8.75 3.94 -4.21
N LEU A 133 -9.53 2.89 -4.04
CA LEU A 133 -10.53 2.44 -4.98
C LEU A 133 -11.91 2.76 -4.42
N SER A 134 -12.76 3.39 -5.23
CA SER A 134 -14.13 3.78 -4.85
C SER A 134 -15.11 3.60 -6.00
N GLU A 135 -16.38 3.40 -5.69
CA GLU A 135 -17.46 3.38 -6.68
C GLU A 135 -17.51 4.72 -7.45
N TRP A 136 -17.67 4.66 -8.77
CA TRP A 136 -17.89 5.83 -9.62
C TRP A 136 -19.15 5.69 -10.45
N GLN A 137 -20.01 6.72 -10.43
CA GLN A 137 -21.28 6.75 -11.15
C GLN A 137 -21.15 7.62 -12.41
N PRO A 138 -21.01 7.03 -13.62
CA PRO A 138 -20.77 7.78 -14.86
C PRO A 138 -21.90 8.76 -15.22
N GLU A 139 -23.15 8.42 -14.89
CA GLU A 139 -24.33 9.19 -15.28
C GLU A 139 -24.62 10.41 -14.39
N LYS A 140 -24.02 10.53 -13.19
CA LYS A 140 -24.20 11.70 -12.31
C LYS A 140 -23.41 12.94 -12.76
N LYS A 141 -22.44 12.81 -13.69
CA LYS A 141 -21.57 13.92 -14.13
C LYS A 141 -22.27 14.99 -14.99
N LYS A 142 -23.48 14.76 -15.51
CA LYS A 142 -24.16 15.77 -16.35
C LYS A 142 -24.68 16.98 -15.57
N THR A 143 -24.75 16.92 -14.23
CA THR A 143 -25.29 18.01 -13.41
C THR A 143 -24.22 18.83 -12.69
N GLN A 144 -22.97 18.33 -12.57
CA GLN A 144 -21.91 18.98 -11.78
C GLN A 144 -20.94 19.84 -12.61
N ALA A 145 -20.94 19.72 -13.95
CA ALA A 145 -20.05 20.51 -14.81
C ALA A 145 -20.43 22.00 -14.97
N ALA A 146 -21.46 22.47 -14.26
CA ALA A 146 -21.95 23.85 -14.32
C ALA A 146 -21.58 24.70 -13.07
N GLU A 147 -20.96 24.13 -12.04
CA GLU A 147 -20.71 24.81 -10.76
C GLU A 147 -19.29 24.56 -10.21
N ASP A 148 -18.26 24.54 -11.07
CA ASP A 148 -16.87 24.25 -10.65
C ASP A 148 -16.01 25.53 -10.60
N GLU A 149 -16.31 26.43 -9.66
CA GLU A 149 -15.37 27.43 -9.11
C GLU A 149 -15.60 27.62 -7.59
N GLY A 150 -15.57 26.52 -6.84
CA GLY A 150 -15.64 26.59 -5.39
C GLY A 150 -15.28 25.28 -4.74
N TYR A 151 -14.21 25.28 -3.94
CA TYR A 151 -13.82 24.24 -3.00
C TYR A 151 -15.03 23.45 -2.46
N GLN A 152 -15.29 22.26 -2.99
CA GLN A 152 -16.23 21.32 -2.37
C GLN A 152 -15.45 20.41 -1.44
N GLY A 153 -15.46 20.79 -0.16
CA GLY A 153 -15.31 19.82 0.92
C GLY A 153 -16.45 18.81 0.79
N GLU A 154 -16.07 17.54 0.65
CA GLU A 154 -17.00 16.43 0.56
C GLU A 154 -17.82 16.37 1.87
N GLN A 155 -19.07 16.85 1.82
CA GLN A 155 -20.06 16.56 2.85
C GLN A 155 -20.50 15.11 2.69
N GLU A 156 -19.94 14.24 3.53
CA GLU A 156 -20.41 12.89 3.75
C GLU A 156 -21.81 12.93 4.36
N GLY A 157 -22.79 12.54 3.55
CA GLY A 157 -24.18 12.34 3.95
C GLY A 157 -24.73 11.11 3.26
N ASP A 158 -24.15 9.95 3.53
CA ASP A 158 -24.84 8.66 3.35
C ASP A 158 -24.18 7.60 4.24
N ASP A 159 -24.97 7.00 5.13
CA ASP A 159 -24.56 5.99 6.14
C ASP A 159 -24.39 4.59 5.49
N SER A 160 -24.00 4.56 4.21
CA SER A 160 -23.71 3.35 3.46
C SER A 160 -22.21 3.09 3.51
N PRO A 161 -21.74 1.86 3.84
CA PRO A 161 -20.32 1.55 3.80
C PRO A 161 -19.79 1.87 2.40
N SER A 162 -18.82 2.78 2.31
CA SER A 162 -18.21 3.13 1.04
C SER A 162 -17.60 1.87 0.42
N VAL A 163 -18.17 1.41 -0.69
CA VAL A 163 -17.67 0.21 -1.38
C VAL A 163 -16.34 0.58 -2.03
N GLY A 164 -15.26 0.02 -1.49
CA GLY A 164 -13.92 0.41 -1.86
C GLY A 164 -12.85 -0.34 -1.09
N ASP A 165 -11.61 -0.14 -1.52
CA ASP A 165 -10.44 -0.80 -0.97
C ASP A 165 -9.25 0.16 -1.09
N SER A 166 -8.22 -0.01 -0.28
CA SER A 166 -7.02 0.82 -0.33
C SER A 166 -5.76 0.01 -0.21
N ARG A 167 -4.70 0.47 -0.88
CA ARG A 167 -3.44 -0.27 -0.96
C ARG A 167 -2.22 0.63 -1.03
N PHE A 168 -1.21 0.26 -0.27
CA PHE A 168 0.16 0.76 -0.38
C PHE A 168 0.99 -0.11 -1.33
N VAL A 169 1.63 0.50 -2.35
CA VAL A 169 2.45 -0.20 -3.36
C VAL A 169 3.80 0.49 -3.54
N VAL A 170 4.88 -0.29 -3.54
CA VAL A 170 6.23 0.15 -3.92
C VAL A 170 6.58 -0.51 -5.24
N VAL A 171 6.91 0.30 -6.24
CA VAL A 171 7.41 -0.15 -7.54
C VAL A 171 8.92 0.02 -7.53
N THR A 172 9.65 -1.05 -7.27
CA THR A 172 11.12 -1.06 -7.11
C THR A 172 11.70 -2.43 -7.50
N ASP A 173 12.98 -2.46 -7.88
CA ASP A 173 13.77 -3.69 -7.96
C ASP A 173 14.71 -3.85 -6.76
N LEU A 174 14.73 -2.90 -5.82
CA LEU A 174 15.60 -2.94 -4.65
C LEU A 174 14.89 -3.61 -3.45
N GLY A 175 15.34 -4.82 -3.13
CA GLY A 175 15.03 -5.52 -1.88
C GLY A 175 16.01 -5.12 -0.79
N ILE A 176 15.51 -4.86 0.41
CA ILE A 176 16.32 -4.44 1.56
C ILE A 176 16.12 -5.43 2.71
N ILE A 177 17.23 -5.90 3.27
CA ILE A 177 17.25 -6.71 4.48
C ILE A 177 18.16 -6.01 5.49
N ALA A 178 17.64 -5.71 6.68
CA ALA A 178 18.43 -5.15 7.77
C ALA A 178 18.51 -6.14 8.94
N LYS A 179 19.73 -6.38 9.43
CA LYS A 179 20.01 -7.20 10.61
C LYS A 179 20.53 -6.29 11.72
N ARG A 180 20.04 -6.52 12.95
CA ARG A 180 20.52 -5.86 14.16
C ARG A 180 21.36 -6.85 14.94
N SER A 181 22.60 -6.48 15.22
CA SER A 181 23.51 -7.26 16.08
C SER A 181 23.30 -6.93 17.56
N GLN A 182 23.88 -7.74 18.45
CA GLN A 182 23.80 -7.57 19.91
C GLN A 182 24.39 -6.23 20.38
N ASP A 183 25.49 -5.79 19.77
CA ASP A 183 26.10 -4.46 19.96
C ASP A 183 25.27 -3.30 19.39
N LYS A 184 24.05 -3.61 18.90
CA LYS A 184 23.08 -2.70 18.30
C LYS A 184 23.53 -2.06 16.98
N THR A 185 24.62 -2.53 16.38
CA THR A 185 24.96 -2.17 15.00
C THR A 185 23.91 -2.68 14.02
N ARG A 186 23.92 -2.13 12.80
CA ARG A 186 22.97 -2.48 11.74
C ARG A 186 23.72 -2.86 10.48
N ASP A 187 23.57 -4.11 10.06
CA ASP A 187 24.03 -4.58 8.75
C ASP A 187 22.85 -4.51 7.79
N VAL A 188 23.00 -3.80 6.68
CA VAL A 188 21.96 -3.63 5.65
C VAL A 188 22.47 -4.24 4.35
N PHE A 189 21.66 -5.14 3.78
CA PHE A 189 21.91 -5.80 2.52
C PHE A 189 20.87 -5.34 1.51
N VAL A 190 21.33 -5.03 0.30
CA VAL A 190 20.52 -4.63 -0.83
C VAL A 190 20.68 -5.66 -1.94
N GLN A 191 19.56 -6.20 -2.41
CA GLN A 191 19.52 -7.18 -3.49
C GLN A 191 18.51 -6.77 -4.56
N SER A 192 18.72 -7.23 -5.78
CA SER A 192 17.72 -7.12 -6.84
C SER A 192 16.58 -8.10 -6.55
N ILE A 193 15.33 -7.63 -6.61
CA ILE A 193 14.13 -8.47 -6.45
C ILE A 193 13.99 -9.39 -7.66
N HIS A 194 14.32 -8.89 -8.85
CA HIS A 194 14.22 -9.63 -10.10
C HIS A 194 15.28 -10.72 -10.22
N SER A 195 16.56 -10.39 -10.02
CA SER A 195 17.66 -11.36 -10.23
C SER A 195 18.10 -12.09 -8.96
N GLY A 196 17.75 -11.59 -7.78
CA GLY A 196 18.25 -12.09 -6.49
C GLY A 196 19.73 -11.73 -6.22
N ALA A 197 20.41 -11.06 -7.14
CA ALA A 197 21.83 -10.72 -7.02
C ALA A 197 22.05 -9.53 -6.05
N PRO A 198 23.22 -9.45 -5.39
CA PRO A 198 23.59 -8.29 -4.59
C PRO A 198 23.68 -7.02 -5.44
N VAL A 199 23.24 -5.89 -4.89
CA VAL A 199 23.27 -4.59 -5.59
C VAL A 199 24.36 -3.71 -4.98
N GLY A 200 25.50 -3.64 -5.65
CA GLY A 200 26.58 -2.74 -5.30
C GLY A 200 26.36 -1.30 -5.77
N ASN A 201 27.09 -0.36 -5.15
CA ASN A 201 27.05 1.06 -5.47
C ASN A 201 25.65 1.70 -5.31
N ALA A 202 24.81 1.17 -4.42
CA ALA A 202 23.54 1.77 -4.01
C ALA A 202 23.78 2.65 -2.78
N LYS A 203 23.21 3.86 -2.76
CA LYS A 203 23.33 4.77 -1.63
C LYS A 203 22.29 4.36 -0.57
N VAL A 204 22.76 4.04 0.64
CA VAL A 204 21.92 3.73 1.79
C VAL A 204 22.02 4.88 2.79
N SER A 205 20.90 5.47 3.14
CA SER A 205 20.82 6.61 4.05
C SER A 205 19.93 6.29 5.25
N VAL A 206 20.36 6.68 6.44
CA VAL A 206 19.55 6.60 7.67
C VAL A 206 18.80 7.91 7.82
N ILE A 207 17.47 7.86 7.69
CA ILE A 207 16.61 9.06 7.73
C ILE A 207 15.93 9.19 9.08
N ALA A 208 15.94 10.39 9.64
CA ALA A 208 15.29 10.75 10.90
C ALA A 208 13.80 11.11 10.73
N LYS A 209 13.06 11.18 11.85
CA LYS A 209 11.65 11.62 11.90
C LYS A 209 11.39 12.92 11.16
N ASN A 210 12.30 13.89 11.28
CA ASN A 210 12.20 15.20 10.62
C ASN A 210 12.71 15.21 9.16
N GLY A 211 13.05 14.05 8.57
CA GLY A 211 13.53 13.94 7.19
C GLY A 211 15.03 14.18 7.00
N VAL A 212 15.77 14.56 8.03
CA VAL A 212 17.22 14.76 7.93
C VAL A 212 17.95 13.42 7.75
N THR A 213 18.92 13.39 6.84
CA THR A 213 19.85 12.25 6.72
C THR A 213 20.87 12.30 7.85
N LEU A 214 20.88 11.27 8.70
CA LEU A 214 21.80 11.14 9.83
C LEU A 214 23.15 10.56 9.41
N LEU A 215 23.11 9.52 8.58
CA LEU A 215 24.26 8.76 8.10
C LEU A 215 23.98 8.33 6.66
N SER A 216 25.02 8.23 5.84
CA SER A 216 24.92 7.70 4.48
C SER A 216 26.15 6.88 4.15
N GLN A 217 25.95 5.74 3.49
CA GLN A 217 26.99 4.85 2.99
C GLN A 217 26.60 4.32 1.61
N VAL A 218 27.54 3.73 0.91
CA VAL A 218 27.33 3.10 -0.39
C VAL A 218 27.61 1.61 -0.27
N THR A 219 26.73 0.77 -0.81
CA THR A 219 26.89 -0.69 -0.76
C THR A 219 28.13 -1.14 -1.49
N ASP A 220 28.82 -2.12 -0.90
CA ASP A 220 29.95 -2.81 -1.53
C ASP A 220 29.50 -3.76 -2.66
N ALA A 221 30.43 -4.52 -3.24
CA ALA A 221 30.11 -5.51 -4.29
C ALA A 221 29.16 -6.62 -3.83
N ASN A 222 29.03 -6.85 -2.52
CA ASN A 222 28.11 -7.82 -1.93
C ASN A 222 26.76 -7.19 -1.58
N GLY A 223 26.52 -5.93 -1.94
CA GLY A 223 25.29 -5.22 -1.63
C GLY A 223 25.19 -4.83 -0.15
N HIS A 224 26.30 -4.79 0.59
CA HIS A 224 26.31 -4.62 2.04
C HIS A 224 26.80 -3.23 2.46
N VAL A 225 26.18 -2.69 3.51
CA VAL A 225 26.69 -1.57 4.32
C VAL A 225 26.49 -1.85 5.81
N ARG A 226 27.31 -1.22 6.65
CA ARG A 226 27.25 -1.37 8.11
C ARG A 226 27.16 -0.01 8.80
N PHE A 227 26.12 0.19 9.58
CA PHE A 227 25.95 1.37 10.41
C PHE A 227 26.25 1.07 11.89
N PRO A 228 26.77 2.06 12.64
CA PRO A 228 26.92 1.94 14.09
C PRO A 228 25.56 1.87 14.79
N SER A 229 25.57 1.73 16.11
CA SER A 229 24.35 1.91 16.91
C SER A 229 23.72 3.27 16.63
N LEU A 230 22.42 3.27 16.40
CA LEU A 230 21.64 4.48 16.10
C LEU A 230 20.93 5.04 17.34
N ASP A 231 21.11 4.43 18.51
CA ASP A 231 20.43 4.80 19.76
C ASP A 231 20.82 6.20 20.27
N VAL A 232 21.94 6.75 19.80
CA VAL A 232 22.39 8.12 20.13
C VAL A 232 21.47 9.19 19.54
N TYR A 233 20.66 8.85 18.55
CA TYR A 233 19.74 9.77 17.90
C TYR A 233 18.35 9.68 18.52
N THR A 234 17.91 10.77 19.13
CA THR A 234 16.65 10.87 19.88
C THR A 234 15.75 11.99 19.32
N ASN A 235 14.54 12.11 19.85
CA ASN A 235 13.57 13.17 19.51
C ASN A 235 13.31 13.28 17.99
N GLU A 236 13.38 14.49 17.43
CA GLU A 236 13.18 14.78 16.01
C GLU A 236 14.25 14.13 15.12
N ARG A 237 15.43 13.84 15.68
CA ARG A 237 16.51 13.12 15.00
C ARG A 237 16.38 11.61 15.12
N GLN A 238 15.36 11.07 15.81
CA GLN A 238 15.20 9.62 15.94
C GLN A 238 15.14 8.95 14.55
N PRO A 239 15.92 7.89 14.29
CA PRO A 239 15.95 7.22 12.99
C PRO A 239 14.65 6.44 12.75
N VAL A 240 14.04 6.61 11.58
CA VAL A 240 12.77 5.95 11.23
C VAL A 240 12.89 5.00 10.04
N MET A 241 13.81 5.24 9.10
CA MET A 241 13.98 4.33 7.96
C MET A 241 15.41 4.31 7.42
N PHE A 242 15.74 3.19 6.77
CA PHE A 242 16.78 3.12 5.75
C PHE A 242 16.15 3.46 4.40
N LEU A 243 16.73 4.44 3.71
CA LEU A 243 16.40 4.83 2.34
C LEU A 243 17.50 4.32 1.43
N VAL A 244 17.15 3.58 0.39
CA VAL A 244 18.10 3.05 -0.60
C VAL A 244 17.79 3.64 -1.96
N GLU A 245 18.79 4.24 -2.58
CA GLU A 245 18.69 4.91 -3.88
C GLU A 245 19.75 4.36 -4.86
N LYS A 246 19.33 4.01 -6.07
CA LYS A 246 20.24 3.55 -7.14
C LYS A 246 19.64 3.84 -8.51
N GLU A 247 20.31 4.67 -9.32
CA GLU A 247 19.94 4.91 -10.74
C GLU A 247 18.44 5.20 -10.94
N GLY A 248 17.88 6.01 -10.04
CA GLY A 248 16.45 6.35 -10.09
C GLY A 248 15.48 5.40 -9.40
N ASP A 249 15.97 4.27 -8.91
CA ASP A 249 15.23 3.39 -8.04
C ASP A 249 15.30 3.85 -6.59
N VAL A 250 14.18 3.72 -5.89
CA VAL A 250 14.03 4.05 -4.48
C VAL A 250 13.31 2.90 -3.79
N SER A 251 13.87 2.45 -2.68
CA SER A 251 13.24 1.52 -1.76
C SER A 251 13.53 1.95 -0.33
N PHE A 252 12.68 1.54 0.61
CA PHE A 252 12.87 1.89 2.00
C PHE A 252 12.46 0.77 2.95
N LEU A 253 13.09 0.78 4.12
CA LEU A 253 12.83 -0.16 5.19
C LEU A 253 12.74 0.61 6.52
N PRO A 254 11.60 0.61 7.22
CA PRO A 254 11.49 1.15 8.57
C PRO A 254 12.54 0.54 9.51
N THR A 255 13.14 1.35 10.39
CA THR A 255 14.14 0.89 11.36
C THR A 255 13.54 0.18 12.58
N THR A 256 12.24 0.33 12.80
CA THR A 256 11.50 -0.22 13.93
C THR A 256 10.56 -1.34 13.50
N ARG A 257 10.28 -2.27 14.43
CA ARG A 257 9.49 -3.49 14.16
C ARG A 257 7.97 -3.29 14.21
N TYR A 258 7.47 -2.09 14.52
CA TYR A 258 6.04 -1.86 14.75
C TYR A 258 5.15 -2.08 13.51
N ASN A 259 5.72 -2.14 12.32
CA ASN A 259 4.98 -2.10 11.05
C ASN A 259 4.85 -3.48 10.35
N ASP A 260 4.77 -4.58 11.09
CA ASP A 260 4.52 -5.95 10.56
C ASP A 260 5.59 -6.48 9.56
N ARG A 261 6.78 -5.86 9.52
CA ARG A 261 7.93 -6.30 8.68
C ARG A 261 8.97 -7.10 9.47
N GLY A 262 8.59 -7.59 10.65
CA GLY A 262 9.39 -8.56 11.41
C GLY A 262 9.32 -9.92 10.73
N LEU A 263 10.46 -10.61 10.65
CA LEU A 263 10.44 -12.01 10.24
C LEU A 263 9.90 -12.86 11.39
N ASP A 264 8.90 -13.69 11.09
CA ASP A 264 8.43 -14.73 12.00
C ASP A 264 9.43 -15.89 11.99
N PHE A 265 10.09 -16.09 13.12
CA PHE A 265 11.06 -17.16 13.32
C PHE A 265 10.48 -18.37 14.05
N SER A 266 9.18 -18.42 14.36
CA SER A 266 8.56 -19.48 15.17
C SER A 266 8.72 -20.89 14.59
N ARG A 267 9.03 -21.01 13.29
CA ARG A 267 9.28 -22.28 12.60
C ARG A 267 10.75 -22.69 12.57
N PHE A 268 11.64 -21.86 13.11
CA PHE A 268 13.06 -22.11 13.19
C PHE A 268 13.43 -22.34 14.65
N ASP A 269 14.34 -23.28 14.89
CA ASP A 269 14.93 -23.49 16.21
C ASP A 269 15.89 -22.33 16.51
N ILE A 270 15.32 -21.26 17.08
CA ILE A 270 16.02 -20.05 17.49
C ILE A 270 16.13 -19.94 19.01
N GLU A 271 15.81 -21.02 19.74
CA GLU A 271 15.89 -21.07 21.19
C GLU A 271 17.36 -21.01 21.65
N GLY A 272 17.58 -20.35 22.79
CA GLY A 272 18.91 -20.17 23.36
C GLY A 272 18.84 -19.44 24.70
N GLU A 273 19.93 -19.51 25.45
CA GLU A 273 20.04 -18.85 26.75
C GLU A 273 20.20 -17.33 26.57
N GLU A 274 19.27 -16.54 27.09
CA GLU A 274 19.41 -15.08 27.13
C GLU A 274 20.34 -14.68 28.27
N THR A 275 21.55 -14.20 27.95
CA THR A 275 22.39 -13.53 28.95
C THR A 275 21.69 -12.25 29.44
N PRO A 276 21.36 -12.13 30.73
CA PRO A 276 20.68 -10.95 31.25
C PRO A 276 21.57 -9.71 31.08
N SER A 277 21.02 -8.63 30.52
CA SER A 277 21.72 -7.35 30.48
C SER A 277 21.84 -6.77 31.89
N ILE A 278 23.04 -6.76 32.45
CA ILE A 278 23.33 -6.08 33.72
C ILE A 278 23.18 -4.58 33.48
N HIS A 279 22.11 -3.97 33.98
CA HIS A 279 22.04 -2.52 34.12
C HIS A 279 22.90 -2.11 35.31
N ALA A 280 24.01 -1.42 35.04
CA ALA A 280 24.76 -0.71 36.07
C ALA A 280 23.88 0.41 36.62
N LEU A 281 23.66 0.37 37.94
CA LEU A 281 22.98 1.40 38.74
C LEU A 281 23.73 2.74 38.69
#